data_AF-X0ULF5-F1
#
_entry.id   AF-X0ULF5-F1
#
_cell.length_a   1.000
_cell.length_b   1.000
_cell.length_c   1.000
_cell.angle_alpha   90.00
_cell.angle_beta   90.00
_cell.angle_gamma   90.00
#
_symmetry.space_group_name_H-M   'P 1'
#
loop_
_entity.id
_entity.type
_entity.pdbx_description
1 polymer ?
#
loop_
_entity_poly.entity_id
_entity_poly.type
_entity_poly.pdbx_seq_one_letter_code
_entity_poly.pdbx_strand_id
1 'polypeptide(L)' 'DFAGVDRSLVVTAFQSASGLLNLVNPTFAVVMGGLALGRVGYHKWLRFTLPLMIILLIVYAVVLSIGVFVPGQIF' A
#
# COMPACT_ATOMS: atom_id res chain seq x y z
N ASP A 1 -13.89 -4.48 19.25
CA ASP A 1 -13.43 -5.36 18.17
C ASP A 1 -14.38 -5.10 17.00
N PHE A 2 -13.93 -4.38 15.96
CA PHE A 2 -14.83 -3.72 14.99
C PHE A 2 -15.44 -4.69 13.96
N ALA A 3 -14.92 -5.92 13.86
CA ALA A 3 -15.45 -6.96 12.97
C ALA A 3 -15.13 -8.40 13.47
N GLY A 4 -14.73 -8.57 14.73
CA GLY A 4 -14.26 -9.87 15.26
C GLY A 4 -12.88 -10.27 14.73
N VAL A 5 -12.01 -9.28 14.48
CA VAL A 5 -10.70 -9.45 13.84
C VAL A 5 -9.65 -8.79 14.70
N ASP A 6 -8.49 -9.44 14.85
CA ASP A 6 -7.45 -8.96 15.76
C ASP A 6 -6.99 -7.52 15.42
N ARG A 7 -6.73 -6.71 16.45
CA ARG A 7 -6.31 -5.31 16.29
C ARG A 7 -4.98 -5.19 15.54
N SER A 8 -4.06 -6.13 15.72
CA SER A 8 -2.77 -6.16 15.01
C SER A 8 -2.98 -6.30 13.50
N LEU A 9 -3.98 -7.10 13.08
CA LEU A 9 -4.34 -7.27 11.67
C LEU A 9 -4.87 -5.96 11.08
N VAL A 10 -5.70 -5.23 11.83
CA VAL A 10 -6.25 -3.93 11.41
C VAL A 10 -5.13 -2.89 11.25
N VAL A 11 -4.18 -2.83 12.19
CA VAL A 11 -3.01 -1.93 12.09
C VAL A 11 -2.15 -2.31 10.89
N THR A 12 -1.91 -3.59 10.67
CA THR A 12 -1.14 -4.08 9.52
C THR A 12 -1.81 -3.69 8.21
N ALA A 13 -3.13 -3.92 8.10
CA ALA A 13 -3.90 -3.53 6.92
C ALA A 13 -3.80 -2.03 6.64
N PHE A 14 -3.94 -1.20 7.68
CA PHE A 14 -3.83 0.25 7.56
C PHE A 14 -2.44 0.69 7.09
N GLN A 15 -1.38 0.11 7.69
CA GLN A 15 0.00 0.43 7.32
C GLN A 15 0.34 -0.02 5.89
N SER A 16 -0.12 -1.19 5.47
CA SER A 16 0.03 -1.68 4.08
C SER A 16 -0.68 -0.77 3.08
N ALA A 17 -1.90 -0.31 3.40
CA ALA A 17 -2.63 0.65 2.57
C ALA A 17 -1.94 2.02 2.50
N SER A 18 -1.44 2.53 3.63
CA SER A 18 -0.67 3.78 3.69
C SER A 18 0.59 3.73 2.82
N GLY A 19 1.31 2.60 2.84
CA GLY A 19 2.45 2.36 1.96
C GLY A 19 2.12 2.44 0.47
N LEU A 20 0.96 1.89 0.06
CA LEU A 20 0.47 1.96 -1.32
C LEU A 20 0.19 3.41 -1.75
N LEU A 21 -0.49 4.18 -0.90
CA LEU A 21 -0.89 5.55 -1.21
C LEU A 21 0.31 6.49 -1.36
N ASN A 22 1.38 6.25 -0.60
CA ASN A 22 2.61 7.04 -0.72
C ASN A 22 3.30 6.92 -2.08
N LEU A 23 3.06 5.85 -2.85
CA LEU A 23 3.62 5.70 -4.21
C LEU A 23 3.00 6.66 -5.23
N VAL A 24 1.79 7.16 -4.94
CA VAL A 24 1.02 8.00 -5.86
C VAL A 24 0.77 9.39 -5.32
N ASN A 25 0.70 9.58 -4.00
CA ASN A 25 0.42 10.90 -3.44
C ASN A 25 1.44 11.95 -3.94
N PRO A 26 0.97 13.03 -4.59
CA PRO A 26 1.86 14.08 -5.13
C PRO A 26 2.49 14.93 -4.03
N THR A 27 2.12 14.71 -2.76
CA THR A 27 2.73 15.33 -1.59
C THR A 27 3.88 14.51 -1.02
N PHE A 28 4.11 13.28 -1.51
CA PHE A 28 5.19 12.44 -1.03
C PHE A 28 6.53 12.88 -1.65
N ALA A 29 7.38 13.49 -0.81
CA ALA A 29 8.60 14.15 -1.24
C ALA A 29 9.59 13.22 -1.96
N VAL A 30 9.64 11.93 -1.61
CA VAL A 30 10.56 10.97 -2.24
C VAL A 30 10.17 10.69 -3.69
N VAL A 31 8.87 10.48 -3.97
CA VAL A 31 8.36 10.27 -5.34
C VAL A 31 8.54 11.53 -6.16
N MET A 32 8.08 12.69 -5.65
CA MET A 32 8.19 13.94 -6.40
C MET A 32 9.63 14.40 -6.59
N GLY A 33 10.50 14.19 -5.60
CA GLY A 33 11.94 14.46 -5.70
C GLY A 33 12.62 13.60 -6.77
N GLY A 34 12.32 12.29 -6.80
CA GLY A 34 12.81 11.39 -7.85
C GLY A 34 12.34 11.77 -9.25
N LEU A 35 11.06 12.15 -9.39
CA LEU A 35 10.50 12.62 -10.66
C LEU A 35 11.12 13.94 -11.13
N ALA A 36 11.38 14.87 -10.21
CA ALA A 36 12.04 16.13 -10.50
C ALA A 36 13.48 15.92 -11.00
N LEU A 37 14.24 15.01 -10.37
CA LEU A 37 15.59 14.63 -10.81
C LEU A 37 15.56 13.93 -12.17
N GLY A 38 14.61 13.03 -12.40
CA GLY A 38 14.44 12.32 -13.67
C GLY A 38 13.80 13.14 -14.79
N ARG A 39 13.36 14.37 -14.51
CA ARG A 39 12.57 15.22 -15.43
C ARG A 39 11.34 14.51 -16.01
N VAL A 40 10.70 13.65 -15.20
CA VAL A 40 9.51 12.89 -15.60
C VAL A 40 8.26 13.58 -15.06
N GLY A 41 7.28 13.85 -15.93
CA GLY A 41 6.00 14.40 -15.51
C GLY A 41 5.20 13.40 -14.66
N TYR A 42 4.52 13.89 -13.62
CA TYR A 42 3.68 13.09 -12.72
C TYR A 42 2.64 12.23 -13.46
N HIS A 43 2.05 12.72 -14.55
CA HIS A 43 1.11 11.94 -15.36
C HIS A 43 1.72 10.66 -15.95
N LYS A 44 3.00 10.71 -16.38
CA LYS A 44 3.71 9.52 -16.88
C LYS A 44 4.01 8.55 -15.74
N TRP A 45 4.42 9.07 -14.58
CA TRP A 45 4.63 8.27 -13.38
C TRP A 45 3.36 7.54 -12.97
N LEU A 46 2.22 8.22 -12.93
CA LEU A 46 0.96 7.61 -12.55
C LEU A 46 0.60 6.42 -13.45
N ARG A 47 0.74 6.57 -14.77
CA ARG A 47 0.50 5.46 -15.72
C ARG A 47 1.48 4.30 -15.55
N PHE A 48 2.72 4.59 -15.17
CA PHE A 48 3.74 3.57 -14.90
C PHE A 48 3.48 2.83 -13.58
N THR A 49 3.08 3.54 -12.54
CA THR A 49 2.86 3.00 -11.19
C THR A 49 1.49 2.31 -11.08
N LEU A 50 0.51 2.68 -11.90
CA LEU A 50 -0.83 2.09 -11.96
C LEU A 50 -0.86 0.54 -12.00
N PRO A 51 -0.16 -0.15 -12.93
CA PRO A 51 -0.13 -1.61 -12.95
C PRO A 51 0.47 -2.19 -11.66
N LEU A 52 1.52 -1.55 -11.12
CA LEU A 52 2.13 -1.97 -9.85
C LEU A 52 1.16 -1.82 -8.67
N MET A 53 0.38 -0.73 -8.62
CA MET A 53 -0.64 -0.53 -7.59
C MET A 53 -1.70 -1.61 -7.60
N ILE A 54 -2.16 -2.03 -8.79
CA ILE A 54 -3.18 -3.08 -8.91
C ILE A 54 -2.62 -4.40 -8.39
N ILE A 55 -1.38 -4.75 -8.76
CA ILE A 55 -0.72 -5.97 -8.27
C ILE A 55 -0.59 -5.92 -6.74
N LEU A 56 -0.07 -4.81 -6.19
CA LEU A 56 0.09 -4.66 -4.75
C LEU A 56 -1.25 -4.69 -4.00
N LEU A 57 -2.30 -4.08 -4.56
CA LEU A 57 -3.64 -4.13 -3.99
C LEU A 57 -4.14 -5.58 -3.89
N ILE A 58 -3.96 -6.37 -4.95
CA ILE A 58 -4.33 -7.79 -4.96
C ILE A 58 -3.50 -8.56 -3.93
N VAL A 59 -2.19 -8.32 -3.85
CA VAL A 59 -1.32 -8.96 -2.86
C VAL A 59 -1.78 -8.63 -1.44
N TYR A 60 -2.06 -7.37 -1.12
CA TYR A 60 -2.57 -6.98 0.20
C TYR A 60 -3.93 -7.60 0.49
N ALA A 61 -4.84 -7.61 -0.48
CA ALA A 61 -6.15 -8.25 -0.31
C ALA A 61 -6.01 -9.75 0.01
N VAL A 62 -5.14 -10.47 -0.70
CA VAL A 62 -4.89 -11.91 -0.48
C VAL A 62 -4.23 -12.15 0.88
N VAL A 63 -3.15 -11.44 1.19
CA VAL A 63 -2.40 -11.62 2.44
C VAL A 63 -3.25 -11.29 3.65
N LEU A 64 -4.00 -10.19 3.61
CA LEU A 64 -4.90 -9.80 4.71
C LEU A 64 -6.05 -10.80 4.86
N SER A 65 -6.62 -11.27 3.75
CA SER A 65 -7.68 -12.30 3.79
C SER A 65 -7.18 -13.60 4.43
N ILE A 66 -5.96 -14.03 4.10
CA ILE A 66 -5.33 -15.20 4.75
C ILE A 66 -5.06 -14.91 6.23
N GLY A 67 -4.57 -13.71 6.55
CA GLY A 67 -4.24 -13.30 7.91
C GLY A 67 -5.42 -13.33 8.88
N VAL A 68 -6.66 -13.18 8.41
CA VAL A 68 -7.88 -13.36 9.24
C VAL A 68 -7.99 -14.80 9.78
N PHE A 69 -7.55 -15.80 9.01
CA PHE A 69 -7.61 -17.21 9.40
C PHE A 69 -6.39 -17.67 10.21
N VAL A 70 -5.32 -16.86 10.24
CA VAL A 70 -4.12 -17.16 11.02
C VAL A 70 -4.34 -16.67 12.45
N PRO A 71 -4.25 -17.55 13.48
CA PRO A 71 -4.36 -17.13 14.86
C PRO A 71 -3.31 -16.05 15.16
N GLY A 72 -3.73 -14.94 15.78
CA GLY A 72 -2.94 -13.73 16.05
C GLY A 72 -1.80 -13.90 17.07
N GLN A 73 -1.01 -14.97 16.97
CA GLN A 73 0.10 -15.30 17.89
C GLN A 73 1.47 -15.30 17.21
N ILE A 74 1.59 -14.89 15.94
CA ILE A 74 2.88 -14.92 15.24
C ILE A 74 3.65 -13.58 15.38
N PHE A 75 3.10 -12.58 16.07
CA PHE A 75 3.81 -11.34 16.43
C PHE A 75 3.38 -10.82 17.80
#